data_AF-N9R8I5-F1
#
_entry.id   AF-N9R8I5-F1
#
_cell.length_a   1.000
_cell.length_b   1.000
_cell.length_c   1.000
_cell.angle_alpha   90.00
_cell.angle_beta   90.00
_cell.angle_gamma   90.00
#
_symmetry.space_group_name_H-M   'P 1'
#
loop_
_entity.id
_entity.type
_entity.pdbx_description
1 polymer ?
#
loop_
_entity_poly.entity_id
_entity_poly.type
_entity_poly.pdbx_seq_one_letter_code
_entity_poly.pdbx_strand_id
1 'polypeptide(L)'
;MMNQAQWDWVKQKYPFEHDLAIRFGLEYDLRQFSDSVLERYSFHTMMYLKFTLYAQKHSRNKGAEMILELAKDSFSARMAIAKKNFGEIIDLALSNASKPVLAANALAVFTNNGPFGINEYMYQNVFGRSYDRATVSQYIQNYNYTPPKNRFSL
;
A
#
# COMPACT_ATOMS: atom_id res chain seq x y z
N MET A 1 10.00 7.37 5.00
CA MET A 1 8.57 7.07 4.78
C MET A 1 7.97 8.12 3.85
N MET A 2 6.81 7.84 3.24
CA MET A 2 6.11 8.84 2.41
C MET A 2 5.71 10.05 3.27
N ASN A 3 5.88 11.26 2.73
CA ASN A 3 5.40 12.49 3.34
C ASN A 3 3.93 12.77 2.99
N GLN A 4 3.32 13.80 3.60
CA GLN A 4 1.91 14.12 3.39
C GLN A 4 1.57 14.40 1.92
N ALA A 5 2.40 15.16 1.19
CA ALA A 5 2.16 15.46 -0.21
C ALA A 5 2.15 14.20 -1.10
N GLN A 6 3.01 13.23 -0.79
CA GLN A 6 3.02 11.92 -1.47
C GLN A 6 1.77 11.12 -1.15
N TRP A 7 1.30 11.13 0.10
CA TRP A 7 0.04 10.50 0.50
C TRP A 7 -1.17 11.13 -0.18
N ASP A 8 -1.24 12.46 -0.21
CA ASP A 8 -2.31 13.21 -0.87
C ASP A 8 -2.33 12.94 -2.38
N TRP A 9 -1.16 12.84 -3.01
CA TRP A 9 -1.06 12.48 -4.42
C TRP A 9 -1.63 11.09 -4.70
N VAL A 10 -1.29 10.08 -3.88
CA VAL A 10 -1.88 8.73 -4.04
C VAL A 10 -3.38 8.77 -3.75
N LYS A 11 -3.83 9.48 -2.70
CA LYS A 11 -5.25 9.63 -2.38
C LYS A 11 -6.06 10.22 -3.53
N GLN A 12 -5.50 11.21 -4.22
CA GLN A 12 -6.16 11.90 -5.33
C GLN A 12 -6.12 11.09 -6.64
N LYS A 13 -5.00 10.43 -6.95
CA LYS A 13 -4.78 9.73 -8.23
C LYS A 13 -5.22 8.26 -8.20
N TYR A 14 -5.02 7.59 -7.08
CA TYR A 14 -5.23 6.16 -6.88
C TYR A 14 -5.94 5.89 -5.53
N PRO A 15 -7.17 6.40 -5.34
CA PRO A 15 -7.86 6.33 -4.04
C PRO A 15 -8.04 4.91 -3.50
N PHE A 16 -8.21 3.91 -4.38
CA PHE A 16 -8.27 2.52 -3.93
C PHE A 16 -6.93 2.04 -3.37
N GLU A 17 -5.80 2.39 -4.00
CA GLU A 17 -4.49 2.03 -3.48
C GLU A 17 -4.19 2.71 -2.14
N HIS A 18 -4.57 3.98 -2.03
CA HIS A 18 -4.47 4.73 -0.78
C HIS A 18 -5.23 4.03 0.36
N ASP A 19 -6.50 3.73 0.15
CA ASP A 19 -7.35 3.11 1.18
C ASP A 19 -6.90 1.69 1.50
N LEU A 20 -6.41 0.97 0.49
CA LEU A 20 -5.82 -0.35 0.66
C LEU A 20 -4.52 -0.32 1.46
N ALA A 21 -3.69 0.72 1.29
CA ALA A 21 -2.46 0.90 2.06
C ALA A 21 -2.74 1.20 3.54
N ILE A 22 -3.79 1.98 3.84
CA ILE A 22 -4.25 2.19 5.21
C ILE A 22 -4.65 0.86 5.84
N ARG A 23 -5.51 0.08 5.15
CA ARG A 23 -5.91 -1.24 5.67
C ARG A 23 -4.71 -2.16 5.87
N PHE A 24 -3.79 -2.20 4.91
CA PHE A 24 -2.57 -2.99 5.00
C PHE A 24 -1.74 -2.61 6.23
N GLY A 25 -1.56 -1.31 6.51
CA GLY A 25 -0.88 -0.83 7.71
C GLY A 25 -1.59 -1.17 9.02
N LEU A 26 -2.93 -1.22 9.02
CA LEU A 26 -3.72 -1.67 10.18
C LEU A 26 -3.62 -3.18 10.43
N GLU A 27 -3.49 -3.97 9.37
CA GLU A 27 -3.29 -5.44 9.48
C GLU A 27 -1.85 -5.80 9.82
N TYR A 28 -0.89 -4.94 9.44
CA TYR A 28 0.54 -5.19 9.61
C TYR A 28 1.11 -4.34 10.73
N ASP A 29 1.00 -4.83 11.98
CA ASP A 29 1.49 -4.13 13.16
C ASP A 29 3.01 -3.96 13.12
N LEU A 30 3.49 -2.72 12.97
CA LEU A 30 4.92 -2.41 12.93
C LEU A 30 5.58 -2.41 14.32
N ARG A 31 4.78 -2.35 15.40
CA ARG A 31 5.29 -2.31 16.79
C ARG A 31 5.98 -3.59 17.22
N GLN A 32 5.80 -4.67 16.48
CA GLN A 32 6.48 -5.94 16.72
C GLN A 32 7.95 -5.95 16.23
N PHE A 33 8.40 -4.92 15.50
CA PHE A 33 9.76 -4.81 14.99
C PHE A 33 10.55 -3.77 15.79
N SER A 34 11.85 -4.02 16.00
CA SER A 34 12.74 -3.03 16.61
C SER A 34 13.03 -1.88 15.66
N ASP A 35 13.41 -0.72 16.20
CA ASP A 35 13.79 0.47 15.41
C ASP A 35 14.89 0.13 14.39
N SER A 36 15.89 -0.66 14.80
CA SER A 36 16.97 -1.14 13.94
C SER A 36 16.53 -2.05 12.78
N VAL A 37 15.33 -2.61 12.83
CA VAL A 37 14.70 -3.35 11.72
C VAL A 37 13.90 -2.37 10.85
N LEU A 38 13.15 -1.46 11.47
CA LEU A 38 12.36 -0.45 10.79
C LEU A 38 13.22 0.48 9.92
N GLU A 39 14.47 0.74 10.30
CA GLU A 39 15.43 1.55 9.53
C GLU A 39 16.07 0.80 8.35
N ARG A 40 15.90 -0.52 8.26
CA ARG A 40 16.58 -1.30 7.21
C ARG A 40 15.99 -1.02 5.85
N TYR A 41 16.87 -0.71 4.93
CA TYR A 41 16.55 -0.57 3.51
C TYR A 41 15.78 -1.79 2.93
N SER A 42 16.22 -3.01 3.26
CA SER A 42 15.55 -4.26 2.87
C SER A 42 14.17 -4.40 3.50
N PHE A 43 13.97 -3.91 4.72
CA PHE A 43 12.66 -3.90 5.38
C PHE A 43 11.67 -3.01 4.61
N HIS A 44 12.08 -1.81 4.21
CA HIS A 44 11.21 -0.94 3.41
C HIS A 44 10.90 -1.53 2.03
N THR A 45 11.89 -2.13 1.37
CA THR A 45 11.66 -2.87 0.10
C THR A 45 10.63 -3.98 0.33
N MET A 46 10.82 -4.78 1.38
CA MET A 46 9.90 -5.85 1.75
C MET A 46 8.47 -5.34 1.95
N MET A 47 8.28 -4.19 2.62
CA MET A 47 6.94 -3.63 2.86
C MET A 47 6.22 -3.23 1.56
N TYR A 48 6.93 -2.66 0.59
CA TYR A 48 6.37 -2.35 -0.72
C TYR A 48 6.03 -3.60 -1.53
N LEU A 49 6.86 -4.65 -1.46
CA LEU A 49 6.59 -5.93 -2.12
C LEU A 49 5.38 -6.65 -1.49
N LYS A 50 5.28 -6.65 -0.15
CA LYS A 50 4.11 -7.16 0.57
C LYS A 50 2.84 -6.39 0.21
N PHE A 51 2.92 -5.07 0.14
CA PHE A 51 1.80 -4.25 -0.30
C PHE A 51 1.39 -4.58 -1.75
N THR A 52 2.34 -4.80 -2.65
CA THR A 52 2.03 -5.19 -4.03
C THR A 52 1.29 -6.53 -4.11
N LEU A 53 1.75 -7.55 -3.37
CA LEU A 53 1.06 -8.84 -3.26
C LEU A 53 -0.34 -8.68 -2.65
N TYR A 54 -0.46 -7.83 -1.63
CA TYR A 54 -1.74 -7.49 -1.01
C TYR A 54 -2.69 -6.84 -2.02
N ALA A 55 -2.22 -5.88 -2.80
CA ALA A 55 -2.97 -5.22 -3.86
C ALA A 55 -3.47 -6.22 -4.92
N GLN A 56 -2.61 -7.12 -5.38
CA GLN A 56 -2.97 -8.17 -6.34
C GLN A 56 -4.04 -9.12 -5.81
N LYS A 57 -3.96 -9.50 -4.53
CA LYS A 57 -4.94 -10.38 -3.88
C LYS A 57 -6.30 -9.70 -3.73
N HIS A 58 -6.30 -8.44 -3.29
CA HIS A 58 -7.53 -7.74 -2.94
C HIS A 58 -8.22 -7.07 -4.14
N SER A 59 -7.55 -6.94 -5.28
CA SER A 59 -8.16 -6.45 -6.53
C SER A 59 -8.86 -7.54 -7.37
N ARG A 60 -8.46 -8.81 -7.26
CA ARG A 60 -8.86 -9.93 -8.16
C ARG A 60 -10.35 -10.29 -8.18
N ASN A 61 -10.99 -10.40 -7.02
CA ASN A 61 -12.42 -10.77 -6.88
C ASN A 61 -13.05 -10.19 -5.62
N LYS A 62 -12.25 -9.45 -4.83
CA LYS A 62 -12.62 -8.91 -3.53
C LYS A 62 -12.65 -7.40 -3.51
N GLY A 63 -12.58 -6.73 -4.67
CA GLY A 63 -12.66 -5.26 -4.74
C GLY A 63 -13.97 -4.76 -4.14
N ALA A 64 -15.10 -5.40 -4.47
CA ALA A 64 -16.40 -5.09 -3.89
C ALA A 64 -16.49 -5.42 -2.40
N GLU A 65 -16.03 -6.61 -1.97
CA GLU A 65 -15.95 -6.98 -0.54
C GLU A 65 -15.06 -6.02 0.26
N MET A 66 -13.96 -5.57 -0.33
CA MET A 66 -13.02 -4.61 0.23
C MET A 66 -13.66 -3.23 0.37
N ILE A 67 -14.35 -2.74 -0.66
CA ILE A 67 -15.09 -1.48 -0.62
C ILE A 67 -16.18 -1.55 0.46
N LEU A 68 -16.85 -2.69 0.62
CA LEU A 68 -17.81 -2.90 1.69
C LEU A 68 -17.14 -2.93 3.07
N GLU A 69 -16.00 -3.59 3.22
CA GLU A 69 -15.25 -3.66 4.48
C GLU A 69 -14.71 -2.28 4.90
N LEU A 70 -14.18 -1.49 3.96
CA LEU A 70 -13.73 -0.12 4.19
C LEU A 70 -14.86 0.81 4.61
N ALA A 71 -16.09 0.51 4.19
CA ALA A 71 -17.29 1.26 4.56
C ALA A 71 -17.88 0.85 5.93
N LYS A 72 -17.33 -0.17 6.62
CA LYS A 72 -17.84 -0.60 7.92
C LYS A 72 -17.38 0.32 9.05
N ASP A 73 -18.28 0.60 9.99
CA ASP A 73 -17.99 1.37 11.20
C ASP A 73 -16.88 0.74 12.07
N SER A 74 -16.76 -0.60 12.04
CA SER A 74 -15.68 -1.32 12.72
C SER A 74 -14.30 -0.98 12.17
N PHE A 75 -14.19 -0.72 10.87
CA PHE A 75 -12.95 -0.27 10.25
C PHE A 75 -12.63 1.17 10.67
N SER A 76 -13.62 2.07 10.63
CA SER A 76 -13.50 3.44 11.12
C SER A 76 -13.05 3.50 12.59
N ALA A 77 -13.58 2.62 13.44
CA ALA A 77 -13.18 2.50 14.83
C ALA A 77 -11.72 2.04 14.99
N ARG A 78 -11.28 1.03 14.21
CA ARG A 78 -9.87 0.59 14.21
C ARG A 78 -8.92 1.69 13.72
N MET A 79 -9.34 2.45 12.70
CA MET A 79 -8.58 3.59 12.20
C MET A 79 -8.46 4.69 13.26
N ALA A 80 -9.54 5.01 13.98
CA ALA A 80 -9.52 6.00 15.07
C ALA A 80 -8.59 5.58 16.22
N ILE A 81 -8.57 4.29 16.58
CA ILE A 81 -7.65 3.74 17.58
C ILE A 81 -6.21 3.82 17.09
N ALA A 82 -5.95 3.46 15.83
CA ALA A 82 -4.62 3.53 15.25
C ALA A 82 -4.08 4.97 15.20
N LYS A 83 -4.89 5.95 14.77
CA LYS A 83 -4.49 7.37 14.76
C LYS A 83 -4.04 7.87 16.13
N LYS A 84 -4.70 7.45 17.22
CA LYS A 84 -4.29 7.79 18.59
C LYS A 84 -2.92 7.21 18.98
N ASN A 85 -2.54 6.07 18.40
CA ASN A 85 -1.30 5.36 18.74
C ASN A 85 -0.10 5.75 17.85
N PHE A 86 -0.33 6.24 16.63
CA PHE A 86 0.75 6.58 15.68
C PHE A 86 1.23 8.05 15.78
N GLY A 87 0.58 8.89 16.59
CA GLY A 87 0.86 10.33 16.66
C GLY A 87 0.38 11.08 15.41
N GLU A 88 0.16 12.39 15.54
CA GLU A 88 -0.45 13.30 14.53
C GLU A 88 0.29 13.44 13.18
N ILE A 89 1.25 12.59 12.85
CA ILE A 89 2.26 12.89 11.81
C ILE A 89 1.68 12.78 10.38
N ILE A 90 0.60 12.00 10.16
CA ILE A 90 -0.06 11.86 8.84
C ILE A 90 -1.57 11.73 9.03
N ASP A 91 -2.37 12.58 8.37
CA ASP A 91 -3.84 12.45 8.38
C ASP A 91 -4.28 11.31 7.46
N LEU A 92 -4.18 10.07 7.98
CA LEU A 92 -4.60 8.85 7.32
C LEU A 92 -6.13 8.72 7.39
N ALA A 93 -6.86 9.62 6.73
CA ALA A 93 -8.28 9.49 6.48
C ALA A 93 -8.51 8.80 5.14
N LEU A 94 -9.47 7.85 5.09
CA LEU A 94 -9.90 7.22 3.84
C LEU A 94 -10.22 8.27 2.76
N SER A 95 -10.09 7.85 1.50
CA SER A 95 -10.56 8.63 0.36
C SER A 95 -12.07 8.86 0.46
N ASN A 96 -12.52 10.03 -0.01
CA ASN A 96 -13.94 10.33 -0.19
C ASN A 96 -14.43 9.87 -1.57
N ALA A 97 -13.70 8.96 -2.23
CA ALA A 97 -14.03 8.48 -3.57
C ALA A 97 -15.33 7.66 -3.54
N SER A 98 -16.13 7.78 -4.60
CA SER A 98 -17.36 7.01 -4.72
C SER A 98 -17.09 5.52 -4.95
N LYS A 99 -18.03 4.65 -4.56
CA LYS A 99 -17.92 3.20 -4.77
C LYS A 99 -17.61 2.81 -6.23
N PRO A 100 -18.22 3.43 -7.27
CA PRO A 100 -17.86 3.16 -8.66
C PRO A 100 -16.40 3.51 -8.99
N VAL A 101 -15.89 4.63 -8.47
CA VAL A 101 -14.48 5.04 -8.67
C VAL A 101 -13.55 4.01 -8.03
N LEU A 102 -13.81 3.63 -6.78
CA LEU A 102 -13.02 2.61 -6.08
C LEU A 102 -13.04 1.26 -6.82
N ALA A 103 -14.19 0.85 -7.35
CA ALA A 103 -14.32 -0.40 -8.10
C ALA A 103 -13.53 -0.37 -9.42
N ALA A 104 -13.60 0.74 -10.17
CA ALA A 104 -12.83 0.92 -11.40
C ALA A 104 -11.31 0.93 -11.12
N ASN A 105 -10.90 1.58 -10.04
CA ASN A 105 -9.50 1.66 -9.63
C ASN A 105 -8.98 0.28 -9.16
N ALA A 106 -9.79 -0.51 -8.46
CA ALA A 106 -9.49 -1.90 -8.14
C ALA A 106 -9.32 -2.77 -9.40
N LEU A 107 -10.21 -2.65 -10.39
CA LEU A 107 -10.09 -3.36 -11.66
C LEU A 107 -8.81 -2.97 -12.43
N ALA A 108 -8.42 -1.70 -12.39
CA ALA A 108 -7.18 -1.22 -12.97
C ALA A 108 -5.96 -1.87 -12.29
N VAL A 109 -5.93 -1.90 -10.95
CA VAL A 109 -4.86 -2.55 -10.16
C VAL A 109 -4.77 -4.04 -10.47
N PHE A 110 -5.91 -4.73 -10.62
CA PHE A 110 -5.94 -6.13 -11.03
C PHE A 110 -5.33 -6.33 -12.42
N THR A 111 -5.79 -5.55 -13.40
CA THR A 111 -5.33 -5.63 -14.80
C THR A 111 -3.83 -5.33 -14.92
N ASN A 112 -3.33 -4.38 -14.13
CA ASN A 112 -1.93 -3.99 -14.04
C ASN A 112 -1.07 -4.99 -13.25
N ASN A 113 -1.67 -5.98 -12.59
CA ASN A 113 -0.97 -6.89 -11.70
C ASN A 113 -0.26 -6.15 -10.54
N GLY A 114 -0.91 -5.14 -9.94
CA GLY A 114 -0.39 -4.42 -8.79
C GLY A 114 -0.60 -2.90 -8.85
N PRO A 115 -0.07 -2.16 -7.86
CA PRO A 115 -0.30 -0.73 -7.69
C PRO A 115 0.41 0.12 -8.76
N PHE A 116 -0.17 1.28 -9.07
CA PHE A 116 0.36 2.32 -9.93
C PHE A 116 1.07 3.43 -9.13
N GLY A 117 0.56 3.77 -7.95
CA GLY A 117 1.04 4.89 -7.15
C GLY A 117 2.04 4.48 -6.07
N ILE A 118 1.78 3.38 -5.36
CA ILE A 118 2.69 2.89 -4.30
C ILE A 118 3.52 1.73 -4.86
N ASN A 119 4.55 2.07 -5.63
CA ASN A 119 5.42 1.14 -6.35
C ASN A 119 6.91 1.53 -6.24
N GLU A 120 7.78 0.92 -7.06
CA GLU A 120 9.24 1.17 -7.00
C GLU A 120 9.61 2.61 -7.36
N TYR A 121 8.81 3.29 -8.19
CA TYR A 121 9.02 4.71 -8.48
C TYR A 121 8.75 5.59 -7.26
N MET A 122 7.63 5.36 -6.56
CA MET A 122 7.37 6.04 -5.29
C MET A 122 8.46 5.73 -4.27
N TYR A 123 8.90 4.48 -4.21
CA TYR A 123 10.00 4.07 -3.34
C TYR A 123 11.29 4.85 -3.63
N GLN A 124 11.68 4.95 -4.90
CA GLN A 124 12.85 5.73 -5.33
C GLN A 124 12.72 7.21 -4.93
N ASN A 125 11.54 7.80 -5.10
CA ASN A 125 11.28 9.18 -4.68
C ASN A 125 11.38 9.38 -3.16
N VAL A 126 11.02 8.36 -2.36
CA VAL A 126 11.06 8.42 -0.90
C VAL A 126 12.47 8.17 -0.35
N PHE A 127 13.21 7.23 -0.94
CA PHE A 127 14.47 6.73 -0.36
C PHE A 127 15.72 7.06 -1.19
N GLY A 128 15.57 7.70 -2.36
CA GLY A 128 16.66 8.08 -3.26
C GLY A 128 17.38 6.89 -3.90
N ARG A 129 16.76 5.70 -3.91
CA ARG A 129 17.33 4.45 -4.44
C ARG A 129 16.25 3.45 -4.82
N SER A 130 16.56 2.53 -5.74
CA SER A 130 15.68 1.43 -6.17
C SER A 130 15.41 0.44 -5.04
N TYR A 131 14.63 -0.62 -5.30
CA TYR A 131 14.47 -1.71 -4.33
C TYR A 131 15.74 -2.51 -4.10
N ASP A 132 15.85 -3.06 -2.89
CA ASP A 132 16.90 -4.02 -2.53
C ASP A 132 16.77 -5.29 -3.39
N ARG A 133 17.75 -5.53 -4.26
CA ARG A 133 17.67 -6.58 -5.28
C ARG A 133 17.67 -7.98 -4.67
N ALA A 134 18.36 -8.19 -3.55
CA ALA A 134 18.36 -9.47 -2.85
C ALA A 134 16.96 -9.78 -2.29
N THR A 135 16.32 -8.79 -1.67
CA THR A 135 14.94 -8.89 -1.18
C THR A 135 13.95 -9.15 -2.32
N VAL A 136 14.08 -8.45 -3.45
CA VAL A 136 13.23 -8.70 -4.64
C VAL A 136 13.40 -10.13 -5.14
N SER A 137 14.63 -10.61 -5.29
CA SER A 137 14.92 -11.98 -5.73
C SER A 137 14.31 -13.02 -4.79
N GLN A 138 14.41 -12.80 -3.47
CA GLN A 138 13.78 -13.66 -2.47
C GLN A 138 12.25 -13.70 -2.62
N TYR A 139 11.62 -12.56 -2.91
CA TYR A 139 10.18 -12.46 -3.14
C TYR A 139 9.73 -13.19 -4.41
N ILE A 140 10.50 -13.10 -5.49
CA ILE A 140 10.24 -13.83 -6.72
C ILE A 140 10.34 -15.35 -6.47
N GLN A 141 11.38 -15.80 -5.78
CA GLN A 141 11.66 -17.22 -5.57
C GLN A 141 10.70 -17.88 -4.57
N ASN A 142 10.39 -17.20 -3.47
CA ASN A 142 9.73 -17.84 -2.33
C ASN A 142 8.27 -17.41 -2.14
N TYR A 143 7.85 -16.31 -2.76
CA TYR A 143 6.54 -15.70 -2.51
C TYR A 143 5.73 -15.45 -3.79
N ASN A 144 6.12 -16.07 -4.91
CA ASN A 144 5.47 -15.94 -6.22
C ASN A 144 5.24 -14.47 -6.64
N TYR A 145 6.14 -13.58 -6.23
CA TYR A 145 6.01 -12.17 -6.58
C TYR A 145 6.19 -11.98 -8.08
N THR A 146 5.15 -11.42 -8.71
CA THR A 146 5.21 -10.93 -10.08
C THR A 146 5.01 -9.42 -10.04
N PRO A 147 5.93 -8.61 -10.60
CA PRO A 147 5.81 -7.16 -10.55
C PRO A 147 4.62 -6.65 -11.39
N PRO A 148 4.19 -5.40 -11.15
CA PRO A 148 3.20 -4.73 -11.99
C PRO A 148 3.65 -4.63 -13.46
N LYS A 149 2.68 -4.59 -14.38
CA LYS A 149 2.90 -4.49 -15.83
C LYS A 149 3.44 -3.12 -16.23
N ASN A 150 2.87 -2.06 -15.67
CA ASN A 150 3.43 -0.73 -15.76
C ASN A 150 4.67 -0.66 -14.87
N ARG A 151 5.76 -1.22 -15.39
CA ARG A 151 7.09 -0.85 -14.95
C ARG A 151 7.35 0.52 -15.54
N PHE A 152 7.77 1.48 -14.73
CA PHE A 152 8.55 2.57 -15.29
C PHE A 152 9.76 1.92 -15.97
N SER A 153 9.75 1.89 -17.30
CA SER A 153 10.97 1.76 -18.08
C SER A 153 11.81 2.98 -17.73
N LEU A 154 13.01 2.74 -17.22
CA LEU A 154 14.08 3.74 -17.17
C LEU A 154 14.24 4.39 -18.55
#